data_AF-A0A108UBD3-F1
#
_entry.id   AF-A0A108UBD3-F1
#
_cell.length_a   1.000
_cell.length_b   1.000
_cell.length_c   1.000
_cell.angle_alpha   90.00
_cell.angle_beta   90.00
_cell.angle_gamma   90.00
#
_symmetry.space_group_name_H-M   'P 1'
#
loop_
_entity.id
_entity.type
_entity.pdbx_description
1 polymer ?
#
loop_
_entity_poly.entity_id
_entity_poly.type
_entity_poly.pdbx_seq_one_letter_code
_entity_poly.pdbx_strand_id
1 'polypeptide(L)'
;MLAELQAGDAAAGDAALAAAMGAFRAIAADAALSDWPSRFWSLLLTQPGLAHRTPVAIAVEATDRLAELGSGPRAALLLRLAAGLSEGEAAAVLGVAPATYRLALQRALPRHADGRADPQAWQQLREQVHRRIKTLPPERLQRLAQARELALSGGPASAAPVSAPGHANRAPRSRPRWLMPLLWTLLALCVLAFAATFWPGGGLTGGWLGAPDGVQVSALPQGAAPAERYGREAGLIAHRDFALLADPEAEAAAIDVDFRSWLAARDAGTITAVAAVPLETPVVPDAPAAPGSETQSSETDTSEGE
;
A
#
# COMPACT_ATOMS: atom_id res chain seq x y z
N MET A 1 4.17 -8.22 -20.79
CA MET A 1 2.90 -8.30 -20.03
C MET A 1 2.75 -7.22 -18.98
N LEU A 2 3.63 -7.12 -17.96
CA LEU A 2 3.54 -6.04 -16.97
C LEU A 2 3.50 -4.66 -17.64
N ALA A 3 4.40 -4.42 -18.60
CA ALA A 3 4.47 -3.17 -19.35
C ALA A 3 3.17 -2.84 -20.12
N GLU A 4 2.52 -3.83 -20.75
CA GLU A 4 1.23 -3.63 -21.43
C GLU A 4 0.11 -3.31 -20.45
N LEU A 5 -0.02 -4.06 -19.35
CA LEU A 5 -1.06 -3.82 -18.36
C LEU A 5 -0.87 -2.47 -17.65
N GLN A 6 0.39 -2.04 -17.50
CA GLN A 6 0.75 -0.73 -16.95
C GLN A 6 0.50 0.41 -17.96
N ALA A 7 0.77 0.22 -19.26
CA ALA A 7 0.49 1.22 -20.28
C ALA A 7 -0.99 1.25 -20.73
N GLY A 8 -1.71 0.15 -20.58
CA GLY A 8 -3.03 -0.07 -21.19
C GLY A 8 -2.99 -0.28 -22.71
N ASP A 9 -1.79 -0.39 -23.30
CA ASP A 9 -1.57 -0.61 -24.73
C ASP A 9 -0.39 -1.57 -24.93
N ALA A 10 -0.56 -2.53 -25.84
CA ALA A 10 0.44 -3.55 -26.14
C ALA A 10 1.64 -2.96 -26.87
N ALA A 11 1.42 -2.03 -27.81
CA ALA A 11 2.51 -1.43 -28.58
C ALA A 11 3.39 -0.53 -27.71
N ALA A 12 2.78 0.35 -26.91
CA ALA A 12 3.49 1.18 -25.94
C ALA A 12 4.25 0.34 -24.90
N GLY A 13 3.63 -0.74 -24.41
CA GLY A 13 4.25 -1.66 -23.46
C GLY A 13 5.47 -2.40 -24.06
N ASP A 14 5.37 -2.87 -25.30
CA ASP A 14 6.45 -3.57 -25.99
C ASP A 14 7.63 -2.63 -26.30
N ALA A 15 7.34 -1.38 -26.71
CA ALA A 15 8.36 -0.36 -26.93
C ALA A 15 9.10 0.02 -25.63
N ALA A 16 8.37 0.20 -24.53
CA ALA A 16 8.98 0.47 -23.22
C ALA A 16 9.86 -0.70 -22.76
N LEU A 17 9.42 -1.94 -22.99
CA LEU A 17 10.20 -3.13 -22.66
C LEU A 17 11.49 -3.23 -23.49
N ALA A 18 11.43 -2.96 -24.80
CA ALA A 18 12.60 -2.97 -25.67
C ALA A 18 13.62 -1.88 -25.26
N ALA A 19 13.14 -0.67 -24.94
CA ALA A 19 13.98 0.41 -24.43
C ALA A 19 14.64 0.01 -23.09
N ALA A 20 13.89 -0.65 -22.21
CA ALA A 20 14.42 -1.13 -20.94
C ALA A 20 15.50 -2.21 -21.11
N MET A 21 15.30 -3.17 -22.03
CA MET A 21 16.31 -4.18 -22.36
C MET A 21 17.60 -3.56 -22.88
N GLY A 22 17.50 -2.57 -23.78
CA GLY A 22 18.66 -1.87 -24.31
C GLY A 22 19.45 -1.12 -23.24
N ALA A 23 18.76 -0.39 -22.36
CA ALA A 23 19.39 0.36 -21.29
C ALA A 23 19.95 -0.54 -20.16
N PHE A 24 19.31 -1.68 -19.90
CA PHE A 24 19.74 -2.62 -18.86
C PHE A 24 21.12 -3.22 -19.16
N ARG A 25 21.54 -3.34 -20.42
CA ARG A 25 22.85 -3.89 -20.79
C ARG A 25 24.02 -3.14 -20.10
N ALA A 26 23.92 -1.82 -20.01
CA ALA A 26 24.94 -1.01 -19.35
C ALA A 26 24.97 -1.26 -17.83
N ILE A 27 23.80 -1.45 -17.21
CA ILE A 27 23.69 -1.71 -15.76
C ILE A 27 24.14 -3.12 -15.41
N ALA A 28 23.85 -4.10 -16.26
CA ALA A 28 24.22 -5.49 -16.05
C ALA A 28 25.74 -5.71 -16.00
N ALA A 29 26.52 -4.84 -16.67
CA ALA A 29 27.98 -4.93 -16.67
C ALA A 29 28.60 -4.63 -15.29
N ASP A 30 27.97 -3.74 -14.52
CA ASP A 30 28.52 -3.22 -13.25
C ASP A 30 27.83 -3.79 -11.99
N ALA A 31 26.73 -4.54 -12.15
CA ALA A 31 25.91 -5.04 -11.06
C ALA A 31 26.08 -6.54 -10.79
N ALA A 32 25.98 -6.96 -9.53
CA ALA A 32 25.93 -8.36 -9.15
C ALA A 32 24.68 -9.05 -9.75
N LEU A 33 24.83 -10.30 -10.20
CA LEU A 33 23.75 -11.06 -10.86
C LEU A 33 22.48 -11.17 -9.99
N SER A 34 22.62 -11.15 -8.67
CA SER A 34 21.49 -11.15 -7.72
C SER A 34 20.63 -9.89 -7.80
N ASP A 35 21.22 -8.75 -8.15
CA ASP A 35 20.53 -7.45 -8.16
C ASP A 35 19.87 -7.15 -9.50
N TRP A 36 20.21 -7.94 -10.53
CA TRP A 36 19.74 -7.75 -11.90
C TRP A 36 18.21 -7.66 -12.01
N PRO A 37 17.41 -8.55 -11.41
CA PRO A 37 15.96 -8.47 -11.50
C PRO A 37 15.41 -7.15 -10.94
N SER A 38 15.84 -6.76 -9.73
CA SER A 38 15.38 -5.53 -9.08
C SER A 38 15.75 -4.28 -9.87
N ARG A 39 16.98 -4.25 -10.41
CA ARG A 39 17.46 -3.14 -11.26
C ARG A 39 16.68 -3.06 -12.57
N PHE A 40 16.41 -4.21 -13.20
CA PHE A 40 15.63 -4.27 -14.43
C PHE A 40 14.20 -3.76 -14.23
N TRP A 41 13.51 -4.20 -13.18
CA TRP A 41 12.13 -3.77 -12.91
C TRP A 41 12.06 -2.27 -12.58
N SER A 42 13.03 -1.76 -11.83
CA SER A 42 13.13 -0.32 -11.54
C SER A 42 13.30 0.47 -12.85
N LEU A 43 14.23 0.04 -13.71
CA LEU A 43 14.45 0.67 -15.00
C LEU A 43 13.21 0.61 -15.91
N LEU A 44 12.52 -0.53 -15.94
CA LEU A 44 11.30 -0.68 -16.72
C LEU A 44 10.23 0.32 -16.28
N LEU A 45 10.02 0.48 -14.97
CA LEU A 45 9.00 1.40 -14.43
C LEU A 45 9.35 2.88 -14.61
N THR A 46 10.62 3.22 -14.83
CA THR A 46 11.03 4.59 -15.19
C THR A 46 10.73 4.95 -16.65
N GLN A 47 10.34 4.00 -17.50
CA GLN A 47 10.06 4.28 -18.90
C GLN A 47 8.84 5.22 -19.05
N PRO A 48 8.96 6.32 -19.82
CA PRO A 48 7.91 7.34 -19.93
C PRO A 48 6.61 6.78 -20.53
N GLY A 49 6.71 5.75 -21.38
CA GLY A 49 5.56 5.04 -21.94
C GLY A 49 4.70 4.29 -20.92
N LEU A 50 5.21 4.06 -19.70
CA LEU A 50 4.47 3.42 -18.61
C LEU A 50 3.90 4.43 -17.60
N ALA A 51 4.32 5.70 -17.68
CA ALA A 51 3.86 6.75 -16.77
C ALA A 51 2.41 7.17 -17.04
N HIS A 52 1.99 7.12 -18.31
CA HIS A 52 0.65 7.51 -18.75
C HIS A 52 -0.07 6.31 -19.38
N ARG A 53 -1.30 6.06 -18.93
CA ARG A 53 -2.15 5.02 -19.50
C ARG A 53 -2.99 5.57 -20.65
N THR A 54 -3.17 4.79 -21.71
CA THR A 54 -4.23 5.05 -22.70
C THR A 54 -5.59 4.65 -22.09
N PRO A 55 -6.55 5.58 -21.90
CA PRO A 55 -7.84 5.26 -21.30
C PRO A 55 -8.68 4.35 -22.22
N VAL A 56 -9.39 3.39 -21.61
CA VAL A 56 -10.38 2.54 -22.30
C VAL A 56 -11.74 3.06 -21.83
N ALA A 57 -12.68 3.30 -22.76
CA ALA A 57 -13.92 4.02 -22.48
C ALA A 57 -14.91 3.26 -21.58
N ILE A 58 -14.85 1.92 -21.57
CA ILE A 58 -15.71 1.04 -20.77
C ILE A 58 -14.86 -0.14 -20.29
N ALA A 59 -14.88 -0.43 -18.99
CA ALA A 59 -14.22 -1.60 -18.44
C ALA A 59 -15.07 -2.85 -18.67
N VAL A 60 -14.57 -3.79 -19.48
CA VAL A 60 -15.27 -5.04 -19.82
C VAL A 60 -14.71 -6.21 -19.02
N GLU A 61 -13.42 -6.17 -18.68
CA GLU A 61 -12.71 -7.22 -17.93
C GLU A 61 -12.20 -6.73 -16.56
N ALA A 62 -11.84 -7.63 -15.64
CA ALA A 62 -11.27 -7.22 -14.34
C ALA A 62 -9.88 -6.58 -14.52
N THR A 63 -9.14 -6.97 -15.56
CA THR A 63 -7.94 -6.26 -16.00
C THR A 63 -8.20 -4.85 -16.51
N ASP A 64 -9.41 -4.55 -16.99
CA ASP A 64 -9.78 -3.16 -17.32
C ASP A 64 -10.05 -2.34 -16.07
N ARG A 65 -10.52 -2.95 -14.96
CA ARG A 65 -10.64 -2.26 -13.67
C ARG A 65 -9.29 -1.83 -13.10
N LEU A 66 -8.19 -2.44 -13.52
CA LEU A 66 -6.84 -1.92 -13.22
C LEU A 66 -6.63 -0.51 -13.79
N ALA A 67 -7.38 -0.11 -14.82
CA ALA A 67 -7.35 1.23 -15.39
C ALA A 67 -7.80 2.32 -14.44
N GLU A 68 -8.75 2.00 -13.56
CA GLU A 68 -9.31 2.92 -12.57
C GLU A 68 -8.27 3.26 -11.50
N LEU A 69 -7.26 2.41 -11.34
CA LEU A 69 -6.14 2.62 -10.44
C LEU A 69 -5.11 3.61 -11.03
N GLY A 70 -4.68 4.55 -10.19
CA GLY A 70 -3.53 5.40 -10.48
C GLY A 70 -2.27 4.59 -10.82
N SER A 71 -1.32 5.22 -11.50
CA SER A 71 -0.10 4.55 -12.00
C SER A 71 0.70 3.83 -10.90
N GLY A 72 0.81 4.43 -9.70
CA GLY A 72 1.53 3.87 -8.55
C GLY A 72 0.88 2.60 -7.96
N PRO A 73 -0.37 2.64 -7.46
CA PRO A 73 -1.07 1.46 -6.94
C PRO A 73 -1.16 0.31 -7.94
N ARG A 74 -1.33 0.63 -9.23
CA ARG A 74 -1.34 -0.35 -10.31
C ARG A 74 0.02 -1.01 -10.50
N ALA A 75 1.11 -0.23 -10.53
CA ALA A 75 2.47 -0.78 -10.61
C ALA A 75 2.76 -1.70 -9.41
N ALA A 76 2.36 -1.29 -8.20
CA ALA A 76 2.54 -2.08 -6.99
C ALA A 76 1.84 -3.46 -7.08
N LEU A 77 0.60 -3.47 -7.58
CA LEU A 77 -0.17 -4.70 -7.76
C LEU A 77 0.40 -5.59 -8.86
N LEU A 78 0.83 -5.01 -9.98
CA LEU A 78 1.41 -5.76 -11.09
C LEU A 78 2.79 -6.34 -10.76
N LEU A 79 3.61 -5.67 -9.95
CA LEU A 79 4.86 -6.24 -9.45
C LEU A 79 4.60 -7.48 -8.60
N ARG A 80 3.52 -7.48 -7.80
CA ARG A 80 3.13 -8.64 -6.99
C ARG A 80 2.56 -9.78 -7.84
N LEU A 81 1.70 -9.46 -8.81
CA LEU A 81 0.96 -10.46 -9.58
C LEU A 81 1.73 -11.01 -10.78
N ALA A 82 2.33 -10.12 -11.58
CA ALA A 82 2.94 -10.48 -12.86
C ALA A 82 4.44 -10.74 -12.74
N ALA A 83 5.13 -10.00 -11.87
CA ALA A 83 6.56 -10.18 -11.66
C ALA A 83 6.86 -11.14 -10.49
N GLY A 84 5.91 -11.39 -9.59
CA GLY A 84 6.04 -12.37 -8.52
C GLY A 84 6.96 -11.95 -7.37
N LEU A 85 7.26 -10.65 -7.26
CA LEU A 85 8.19 -10.13 -6.25
C LEU A 85 7.62 -10.24 -4.83
N SER A 86 8.52 -10.42 -3.87
CA SER A 86 8.19 -10.21 -2.46
C SER A 86 7.84 -8.75 -2.18
N GLU A 87 7.18 -8.48 -1.04
CA GLU A 87 6.80 -7.11 -0.66
C GLU A 87 8.00 -6.17 -0.56
N GLY A 88 9.10 -6.66 0.05
CA GLY A 88 10.33 -5.89 0.22
C GLY A 88 11.00 -5.56 -1.11
N GLU A 89 11.11 -6.55 -2.01
CA GLU A 89 11.70 -6.34 -3.34
C GLU A 89 10.84 -5.39 -4.18
N ALA A 90 9.52 -5.55 -4.16
CA ALA A 90 8.61 -4.68 -4.91
C ALA A 90 8.65 -3.23 -4.40
N ALA A 91 8.74 -3.05 -3.08
CA ALA A 91 8.91 -1.73 -2.46
C ALA A 91 10.25 -1.10 -2.88
N ALA A 92 11.34 -1.87 -2.87
CA ALA A 92 12.66 -1.43 -3.32
C ALA A 92 12.67 -1.04 -4.80
N VAL A 93 12.02 -1.82 -5.66
CA VAL A 93 11.87 -1.53 -7.10
C VAL A 93 11.16 -0.19 -7.34
N LEU A 94 10.12 0.11 -6.55
CA LEU A 94 9.38 1.36 -6.61
C LEU A 94 10.09 2.52 -5.91
N GLY A 95 11.18 2.27 -5.18
CA GLY A 95 11.89 3.28 -4.40
C GLY A 95 11.07 3.84 -3.23
N VAL A 96 10.16 3.05 -2.66
CA VAL A 96 9.27 3.46 -1.55
C VAL A 96 9.47 2.61 -0.30
N ALA A 97 9.09 3.14 0.86
CA ALA A 97 9.11 2.37 2.10
C ALA A 97 8.11 1.20 2.04
N PRO A 98 8.38 0.05 2.72
CA PRO A 98 7.47 -1.10 2.75
C PRO A 98 6.05 -0.75 3.22
N ALA A 99 5.93 0.15 4.21
CA ALA A 99 4.63 0.63 4.69
C ALA A 99 3.83 1.37 3.60
N THR A 100 4.50 2.23 2.81
CA THR A 100 3.90 2.93 1.67
C THR A 100 3.47 1.95 0.59
N TYR A 101 4.25 0.91 0.33
CA TYR A 101 3.90 -0.15 -0.59
C TYR A 101 2.65 -0.94 -0.15
N ARG A 102 2.56 -1.31 1.14
CA ARG A 102 1.34 -1.94 1.69
C ARG A 102 0.11 -1.08 1.53
N LEU A 103 0.24 0.23 1.80
CA LEU A 103 -0.86 1.17 1.61
C LEU A 103 -1.28 1.22 0.12
N ALA A 104 -0.32 1.25 -0.81
CA ALA A 104 -0.61 1.22 -2.24
C ALA A 104 -1.35 -0.07 -2.64
N LEU A 105 -0.95 -1.23 -2.10
CA LEU A 105 -1.66 -2.50 -2.31
C LEU A 105 -3.08 -2.48 -1.73
N GLN A 106 -3.26 -1.97 -0.51
CA GLN A 106 -4.58 -1.85 0.11
C GLN A 106 -5.53 -0.95 -0.70
N ARG A 107 -4.99 0.08 -1.35
CA ARG A 107 -5.75 0.95 -2.27
C ARG A 107 -6.00 0.30 -3.63
N ALA A 108 -5.17 -0.65 -4.04
CA ALA A 108 -5.27 -1.34 -5.31
C ALA A 108 -6.19 -2.57 -5.29
N LEU A 109 -6.44 -3.15 -4.11
CA LEU A 109 -7.30 -4.32 -3.96
C LEU A 109 -8.76 -3.99 -4.36
N PRO A 110 -9.42 -4.86 -5.16
CA PRO A 110 -10.83 -4.73 -5.46
C PRO A 110 -11.68 -4.69 -4.18
N ARG A 111 -12.65 -3.79 -4.14
CA ARG A 111 -13.58 -3.62 -3.02
C ARG A 111 -15.01 -3.73 -3.51
N HIS A 112 -15.89 -4.22 -2.65
CA HIS A 112 -17.33 -4.12 -2.84
C HIS A 112 -17.80 -2.67 -2.69
N ALA A 113 -19.04 -2.39 -3.11
CA ALA A 113 -19.68 -1.09 -2.90
C ALA A 113 -19.71 -0.68 -1.41
N ASP A 114 -19.74 -1.66 -0.50
CA ASP A 114 -19.72 -1.48 0.94
C ASP A 114 -18.31 -1.21 1.51
N GLY A 115 -17.29 -1.04 0.65
CA GLY A 115 -15.91 -0.72 1.04
C GLY A 115 -15.07 -1.91 1.56
N ARG A 116 -15.69 -3.07 1.80
CA ARG A 116 -15.02 -4.33 2.16
C ARG A 116 -14.19 -4.89 1.00
N ALA A 117 -13.11 -5.59 1.31
CA ALA A 117 -12.30 -6.26 0.28
C ALA A 117 -13.10 -7.36 -0.41
N ASP A 118 -12.93 -7.49 -1.74
CA ASP A 118 -13.62 -8.47 -2.58
C ASP A 118 -12.68 -9.64 -2.92
N PRO A 119 -12.80 -10.80 -2.25
CA PRO A 119 -11.94 -11.94 -2.54
C PRO A 119 -12.18 -12.53 -3.92
N GLN A 120 -13.42 -12.48 -4.43
CA GLN A 120 -13.77 -13.08 -5.72
C GLN A 120 -13.23 -12.23 -6.88
N ALA A 121 -13.42 -10.91 -6.84
CA ALA A 121 -12.85 -10.01 -7.84
C ALA A 121 -11.31 -10.06 -7.84
N TRP A 122 -10.70 -10.24 -6.67
CA TRP A 122 -9.26 -10.48 -6.56
C TRP A 122 -8.82 -11.77 -7.27
N GLN A 123 -9.51 -12.88 -7.02
CA GLN A 123 -9.18 -14.15 -7.68
C GLN A 123 -9.36 -14.08 -9.20
N GLN A 124 -10.46 -13.46 -9.66
CA GLN A 124 -10.71 -13.25 -11.09
C GLN A 124 -9.62 -12.40 -11.74
N LEU A 125 -9.20 -11.31 -11.10
CA LEU A 125 -8.11 -10.46 -11.59
C LEU A 125 -6.80 -11.24 -11.70
N ARG A 126 -6.44 -12.00 -10.66
CA ARG A 126 -5.23 -12.83 -10.64
C ARG A 126 -5.23 -13.86 -11.77
N GLU A 127 -6.35 -14.57 -11.93
CA GLU A 127 -6.51 -15.57 -12.99
C GLU A 127 -6.46 -14.95 -14.38
N GLN A 128 -7.08 -13.79 -14.59
CA GLN A 128 -7.03 -13.08 -15.87
C GLN A 128 -5.61 -12.61 -16.21
N VAL A 129 -4.90 -12.02 -15.25
CA VAL A 129 -3.49 -11.62 -15.43
C VAL A 129 -2.64 -12.84 -15.76
N HIS A 130 -2.80 -13.94 -15.02
CA HIS A 130 -2.03 -15.16 -15.22
C HIS A 130 -2.34 -15.86 -16.54
N ARG A 131 -3.63 -15.93 -16.92
CA ARG A 131 -4.08 -16.43 -18.22
C ARG A 131 -3.46 -15.61 -19.34
N ARG A 132 -3.50 -14.28 -19.26
CA ARG A 132 -2.94 -13.40 -20.30
C ARG A 132 -1.42 -13.55 -20.41
N ILE A 133 -0.71 -13.82 -19.31
CA ILE A 133 0.72 -14.18 -19.33
C ILE A 133 0.95 -15.50 -20.05
N LYS A 134 0.10 -16.51 -19.81
CA LYS A 134 0.20 -17.83 -20.45
C LYS A 134 -0.23 -17.84 -21.92
N THR A 135 -1.20 -17.04 -22.30
CA THR A 135 -1.81 -17.02 -23.65
C THR A 135 -1.25 -15.88 -24.50
N LEU A 136 0.07 -15.70 -24.51
CA LEU A 136 0.70 -14.67 -25.33
C LEU A 136 0.61 -15.03 -26.82
N PRO A 137 0.19 -14.11 -27.71
CA PRO A 137 0.21 -14.37 -29.15
C PRO A 137 1.63 -14.70 -29.64
N PRO A 138 1.81 -15.72 -30.49
CA PRO A 138 3.14 -16.18 -30.92
C PRO A 138 3.89 -15.11 -31.72
N GLU A 139 3.20 -14.32 -32.54
CA GLU A 139 3.80 -13.21 -33.29
C GLU A 139 4.40 -12.13 -32.37
N ARG A 140 3.77 -11.92 -31.22
CA ARG A 140 4.26 -10.95 -30.23
C ARG A 140 5.46 -11.52 -29.47
N LEU A 141 5.45 -12.81 -29.15
CA LEU A 141 6.62 -13.50 -28.60
C LEU A 141 7.84 -13.37 -29.55
N GLN A 142 7.62 -13.54 -30.86
CA GLN A 142 8.68 -13.36 -31.85
C GLN A 142 9.23 -11.94 -31.87
N ARG A 143 8.36 -10.91 -31.87
CA ARG A 143 8.79 -9.50 -31.80
C ARG A 143 9.60 -9.19 -30.54
N LEU A 144 9.17 -9.71 -29.38
CA LEU A 144 9.90 -9.55 -28.12
C LEU A 144 11.25 -10.28 -28.13
N ALA A 145 11.31 -11.48 -28.72
CA ALA A 145 12.55 -12.23 -28.87
C ALA A 145 13.55 -11.50 -29.78
N GLN A 146 13.08 -10.91 -30.89
CA GLN A 146 13.89 -10.09 -31.78
C GLN A 146 14.39 -8.82 -31.07
N ALA A 147 13.53 -8.13 -30.32
CA ALA A 147 13.93 -6.96 -29.53
C ALA A 147 15.02 -7.29 -28.50
N ARG A 148 14.91 -8.44 -27.83
CA ARG A 148 15.93 -8.95 -26.92
C ARG A 148 17.26 -9.20 -27.65
N GLU A 149 17.22 -9.86 -28.80
CA GLU A 149 18.42 -10.17 -29.57
C GLU A 149 19.14 -8.90 -30.04
N LEU A 150 18.39 -7.90 -30.48
CA LEU A 150 18.92 -6.59 -30.85
C LEU A 150 19.57 -5.87 -29.65
N ALA A 151 18.94 -5.94 -28.47
CA ALA A 151 19.50 -5.35 -27.26
C ALA A 151 20.81 -6.03 -26.83
N LEU A 152 20.89 -7.36 -26.96
CA LEU A 152 22.10 -8.14 -26.65
C LEU A 152 23.22 -7.89 -27.65
N SER A 153 22.89 -7.78 -28.94
CA SER A 153 23.85 -7.54 -30.03
C SER A 153 24.47 -6.13 -30.01
N GLY A 154 24.03 -5.27 -29.09
CA GLY A 154 24.54 -3.92 -28.95
C GLY A 154 24.18 -2.97 -30.09
N GLY A 155 23.22 -3.35 -30.94
CA GLY A 155 22.65 -2.44 -31.93
C GLY A 155 22.12 -1.19 -31.23
N PRO A 156 22.19 -0.01 -31.86
CA PRO A 156 21.60 1.19 -31.27
C PRO A 156 20.16 0.84 -30.91
N ALA A 157 19.82 0.99 -29.62
CA ALA A 157 18.44 0.97 -29.17
C ALA A 157 17.79 2.16 -29.88
N SER A 158 17.32 1.91 -31.10
CA SER A 158 16.63 2.90 -31.88
C SER A 158 15.34 3.14 -31.11
N ALA A 159 15.36 4.21 -30.31
CA ALA A 159 14.17 4.93 -29.88
C ALA A 159 13.49 5.58 -31.10
N ALA A 160 13.40 4.86 -32.22
CA ALA A 160 12.50 5.18 -33.30
C ALA A 160 11.13 4.64 -32.86
N PRO A 161 10.11 5.50 -32.73
CA PRO A 161 8.76 5.02 -32.50
C PRO A 161 8.38 4.15 -33.70
N VAL A 162 8.29 2.83 -33.50
CA VAL A 162 7.68 1.92 -34.46
C VAL A 162 6.22 2.33 -34.56
N SER A 163 5.93 3.14 -35.55
CA SER A 163 4.57 3.50 -35.93
C SER A 163 3.93 2.24 -36.51
N ALA A 164 3.13 1.56 -35.71
CA ALA A 164 2.23 0.53 -36.19
C ALA A 164 1.20 1.16 -37.15
N PRO A 165 0.86 0.51 -38.27
CA PRO A 165 -0.19 1.00 -39.16
C PRO A 165 -1.55 0.78 -38.49
N GLY A 166 -2.35 1.85 -38.39
CA GLY A 166 -3.80 1.69 -38.26
C GLY A 166 -4.45 1.95 -36.92
N HIS A 167 -3.91 2.80 -36.05
CA HIS A 167 -4.74 3.58 -35.12
C HIS A 167 -4.34 5.04 -35.27
N ALA A 168 -5.32 5.92 -35.46
CA ALA A 168 -5.13 7.35 -35.64
C ALA A 168 -4.40 7.92 -34.42
N ASN A 169 -3.07 7.86 -34.48
CA ASN A 169 -2.14 8.41 -33.54
C ASN A 169 -2.37 9.92 -33.60
N ARG A 170 -3.07 10.44 -32.59
CA ARG A 170 -3.14 11.89 -32.37
C ARG A 170 -1.71 12.32 -32.12
N ALA A 171 -1.07 12.83 -33.17
CA ALA A 171 0.32 13.23 -33.17
C ALA A 171 0.67 13.92 -31.84
N PRO A 172 1.85 13.66 -31.24
CA PRO A 172 2.31 14.51 -30.16
C PRO A 172 2.29 15.92 -30.73
N ARG A 173 1.37 16.76 -30.22
CA ARG A 173 1.28 18.15 -30.65
C ARG A 173 2.68 18.71 -30.44
N SER A 174 3.39 18.94 -31.53
CA SER A 174 4.63 19.70 -31.50
C SER A 174 4.26 20.96 -30.74
N ARG A 175 4.81 21.14 -29.54
CA ARG A 175 4.52 22.34 -28.77
C ARG A 175 4.89 23.48 -29.72
N PRO A 176 3.92 24.31 -30.18
CA PRO A 176 4.23 25.34 -31.15
C PRO A 176 5.38 26.15 -30.59
N ARG A 177 6.44 26.34 -31.37
CA ARG A 177 7.66 27.06 -30.93
C ARG A 177 7.33 28.49 -30.45
N TRP A 178 6.14 29.00 -30.77
CA TRP A 178 5.56 30.25 -30.25
C TRP A 178 4.95 30.16 -28.83
N LEU A 179 4.64 28.97 -28.33
CA LEU A 179 4.38 28.77 -26.89
C LEU A 179 5.66 28.89 -26.06
N MET A 180 6.84 28.71 -26.65
CA MET A 180 8.08 28.87 -25.90
C MET A 180 8.33 30.32 -25.45
N PRO A 181 8.21 31.36 -26.30
CA PRO A 181 8.25 32.74 -25.83
C PRO A 181 7.08 33.04 -24.89
N LEU A 182 5.89 32.47 -25.10
CA LEU A 182 4.77 32.65 -24.17
C LEU A 182 5.05 32.03 -22.78
N LEU A 183 5.72 30.87 -22.74
CA LEU A 183 6.10 30.21 -21.51
C LEU A 183 7.26 30.96 -20.83
N TRP A 184 8.19 31.51 -21.60
CA TRP A 184 9.25 32.37 -21.09
C TRP A 184 8.72 33.71 -20.58
N THR A 185 7.72 34.31 -21.24
CA THR A 185 7.08 35.53 -20.73
C THR A 185 6.25 35.23 -19.50
N LEU A 186 5.54 34.10 -19.45
CA LEU A 186 4.81 33.66 -18.25
C LEU A 186 5.77 33.36 -17.10
N LEU A 187 6.89 32.69 -17.38
CA LEU A 187 7.94 32.42 -16.39
C LEU A 187 8.57 33.73 -15.90
N ALA A 188 8.91 34.65 -16.80
CA ALA A 188 9.43 35.97 -16.45
C ALA A 188 8.42 36.77 -15.62
N LEU A 189 7.13 36.71 -15.96
CA LEU A 189 6.05 37.34 -15.20
C LEU A 189 5.91 36.72 -13.81
N CYS A 190 5.98 35.39 -13.69
CA CYS A 190 5.97 34.69 -12.40
C CYS A 190 7.20 35.04 -11.55
N VAL A 191 8.39 35.10 -12.15
CA VAL A 191 9.62 35.50 -11.44
C VAL A 191 9.55 36.97 -11.03
N LEU A 192 9.02 37.85 -11.87
CA LEU A 192 8.85 39.27 -11.55
C LEU A 192 7.81 39.46 -10.43
N ALA A 193 6.68 38.75 -10.48
CA ALA A 193 5.67 38.75 -9.42
C ALA A 193 6.25 38.20 -8.11
N PHE A 194 7.05 37.13 -8.19
CA PHE A 194 7.72 36.53 -7.04
C PHE A 194 8.79 37.47 -6.44
N ALA A 195 9.56 38.18 -7.28
CA ALA A 195 10.49 39.20 -6.84
C ALA A 195 9.77 40.41 -6.20
N ALA A 196 8.61 40.78 -6.73
CA ALA A 196 7.79 41.86 -6.17
C ALA A 196 7.26 41.51 -4.77
N THR A 197 7.05 40.23 -4.44
CA THR A 197 6.71 39.79 -3.06
C THR A 197 7.84 39.99 -2.05
N PHE A 198 9.09 40.13 -2.48
CA PHE A 198 10.23 40.46 -1.59
C PHE A 198 10.49 41.96 -1.48
N TRP A 199 9.71 42.81 -2.16
CA TRP A 199 9.85 44.26 -2.03
C TRP A 199 9.21 44.73 -0.71
N PRO A 200 9.96 45.36 0.21
CA PRO A 200 9.52 45.65 1.58
C PRO A 200 8.63 46.90 1.65
N GLY A 201 7.61 46.96 0.80
CA GLY A 201 6.68 48.08 0.70
C GLY A 201 5.51 47.76 -0.23
N GLY A 202 4.55 47.00 0.28
CA GLY A 202 3.16 46.94 -0.20
C GLY A 202 2.97 46.94 -1.72
N GLY A 203 3.25 45.79 -2.35
CA GLY A 203 2.92 45.57 -3.75
C GLY A 203 1.42 45.80 -4.02
N LEU A 204 1.16 46.38 -5.18
CA LEU A 204 -0.09 46.89 -5.77
C LEU A 204 -1.35 45.98 -5.72
N THR A 205 -1.32 44.86 -5.01
CA THR A 205 -2.41 43.89 -4.87
C THR A 205 -3.16 43.99 -3.53
N GLY A 206 -2.60 44.65 -2.51
CA GLY A 206 -3.24 44.77 -1.19
C GLY A 206 -4.39 45.79 -1.15
N GLY A 207 -4.23 46.95 -1.81
CA GLY A 207 -5.18 48.06 -1.69
C GLY A 207 -6.41 48.00 -2.60
N TRP A 208 -6.32 47.38 -3.79
CA TRP A 208 -7.41 47.43 -4.79
C TRP A 208 -8.48 46.36 -4.58
N LEU A 209 -8.18 45.30 -3.82
CA LEU A 209 -9.09 44.18 -3.54
C LEU A 209 -9.62 44.14 -2.11
N GLY A 210 -9.39 45.18 -1.31
CA GLY A 210 -9.97 45.31 0.04
C GLY A 210 -9.57 44.17 0.99
N ALA A 211 -8.42 43.53 0.76
CA ALA A 211 -7.91 42.53 1.68
C ALA A 211 -7.25 43.25 2.86
N PRO A 212 -7.72 43.08 4.11
CA PRO A 212 -7.08 43.68 5.26
C PRO A 212 -5.66 43.14 5.39
N ASP A 213 -4.70 44.06 5.36
CA ASP A 213 -3.29 43.78 5.63
C ASP A 213 -3.15 43.23 7.06
N GLY A 214 -2.77 41.96 7.16
CA GLY A 214 -2.31 41.35 8.40
C GLY A 214 -3.28 40.35 9.03
N VAL A 215 -2.71 39.35 9.70
CA VAL A 215 -3.43 38.40 10.54
C VAL A 215 -4.11 39.19 11.67
N GLN A 216 -5.42 39.40 11.57
CA GLN A 216 -6.19 39.89 12.70
C GLN A 216 -6.33 38.78 13.74
N VAL A 217 -5.44 38.81 14.73
CA VAL A 217 -5.58 37.98 15.93
C VAL A 217 -6.64 38.63 16.81
N SER A 218 -7.88 38.20 16.63
CA SER A 218 -8.94 38.46 17.60
C SER A 218 -8.82 37.45 18.73
N ALA A 219 -8.69 37.94 19.97
CA ALA A 219 -8.74 37.07 21.14
C ALA A 219 -10.14 36.43 21.20
N LEU A 220 -10.20 35.11 21.04
CA LEU A 220 -11.43 34.37 21.29
C LEU A 220 -11.88 34.68 22.73
N PRO A 221 -13.18 34.90 22.98
CA PRO A 221 -13.69 35.00 24.34
C PRO A 221 -13.23 33.75 25.08
N GLN A 222 -12.72 33.90 26.31
CA GLN A 222 -12.27 32.78 27.14
C GLN A 222 -13.43 31.81 27.32
N GLY A 223 -13.53 30.84 26.41
CA GLY A 223 -14.53 29.80 26.48
C GLY A 223 -14.10 28.86 27.58
N ALA A 224 -15.01 28.62 28.53
CA ALA A 224 -14.91 27.57 29.54
C ALA A 224 -14.23 26.32 28.97
N ALA A 225 -13.30 25.74 29.73
CA ALA A 225 -12.51 24.59 29.29
C ALA A 225 -13.44 23.51 28.69
N PRO A 226 -13.04 22.76 27.65
CA PRO A 226 -13.92 21.76 27.02
C PRO A 226 -14.56 20.77 28.00
N ALA A 227 -13.87 20.50 29.12
CA ALA A 227 -14.34 19.67 30.23
C ALA A 227 -15.51 20.26 31.04
N GLU A 228 -15.77 21.56 30.94
CA GLU A 228 -16.92 22.24 31.55
C GLU A 228 -18.12 22.33 30.61
N ARG A 229 -17.90 22.26 29.29
CA ARG A 229 -18.96 22.38 28.26
C ARG A 229 -19.63 21.06 27.90
N TYR A 230 -18.91 19.96 28.00
CA TYR A 230 -19.43 18.63 27.72
C TYR A 230 -19.28 17.77 28.96
N GLY A 231 -20.39 17.23 29.46
CA GLY A 231 -20.39 16.30 30.57
C GLY A 231 -19.55 15.06 30.26
N ARG A 232 -19.01 14.42 31.30
CA ARG A 232 -18.17 13.21 31.19
C ARG A 232 -18.76 12.14 30.26
N GLU A 233 -20.08 12.00 30.28
CA GLU A 233 -20.86 11.08 29.45
C GLU A 233 -20.81 11.42 27.95
N ALA A 234 -20.92 12.70 27.58
CA ALA A 234 -20.76 13.13 26.19
C ALA A 234 -19.32 12.92 25.68
N GLY A 235 -18.33 13.05 26.58
CA GLY A 235 -16.94 12.70 26.29
C GLY A 235 -16.71 11.21 26.06
N LEU A 236 -17.42 10.35 26.81
CA LEU A 236 -17.37 8.90 26.62
C LEU A 236 -18.01 8.48 25.28
N ILE A 237 -19.16 9.05 24.93
CA ILE A 237 -19.85 8.77 23.65
C ILE A 237 -19.02 9.22 22.43
N ALA A 238 -18.31 10.35 22.55
CA ALA A 238 -17.43 10.85 21.50
C ALA A 238 -16.07 10.13 21.42
N HIS A 239 -15.80 9.17 22.32
CA HIS A 239 -14.54 8.44 22.33
C HIS A 239 -14.47 7.50 21.12
N ARG A 240 -13.34 7.51 20.41
CA ARG A 240 -13.09 6.67 19.23
C ARG A 240 -13.39 5.18 19.45
N ASP A 241 -13.17 4.71 20.67
CA ASP A 241 -13.29 3.30 21.07
C ASP A 241 -14.56 3.06 21.91
N PHE A 242 -15.55 3.96 21.83
CA PHE A 242 -16.80 3.86 22.58
C PHE A 242 -17.50 2.52 22.39
N ALA A 243 -17.53 1.98 21.17
CA ALA A 243 -18.15 0.68 20.89
C ALA A 243 -17.48 -0.48 21.64
N LEU A 244 -16.19 -0.38 21.94
CA LEU A 244 -15.43 -1.38 22.70
C LEU A 244 -15.61 -1.20 24.21
N LEU A 245 -15.75 0.06 24.67
CA LEU A 245 -16.04 0.37 26.08
C LEU A 245 -17.50 0.11 26.46
N ALA A 246 -18.43 0.11 25.50
CA ALA A 246 -19.85 -0.15 25.72
C ALA A 246 -20.22 -1.65 25.64
N ASP A 247 -19.27 -2.51 25.28
CA ASP A 247 -19.49 -3.95 25.16
C ASP A 247 -19.14 -4.67 26.50
N PRO A 248 -20.13 -5.30 27.16
CA PRO A 248 -19.90 -5.97 28.45
C PRO A 248 -18.95 -7.17 28.35
N GLU A 249 -18.87 -7.84 27.20
CA GLU A 249 -17.92 -8.94 27.00
C GLU A 249 -16.48 -8.42 26.84
N ALA A 250 -16.31 -7.29 26.16
CA ALA A 250 -15.03 -6.62 26.02
C ALA A 250 -14.53 -6.04 27.36
N GLU A 251 -15.43 -5.54 28.20
CA GLU A 251 -15.10 -5.09 29.56
C GLU A 251 -14.63 -6.26 30.44
N ALA A 252 -15.32 -7.41 30.41
CA ALA A 252 -14.87 -8.62 31.10
C ALA A 252 -13.52 -9.13 30.56
N ALA A 253 -13.29 -9.02 29.24
CA ALA A 253 -12.02 -9.36 28.62
C ALA A 253 -10.89 -8.41 29.02
N ALA A 254 -11.19 -7.13 29.27
CA ALA A 254 -10.22 -6.10 29.66
C ALA A 254 -9.50 -6.42 30.97
N ILE A 255 -10.21 -7.02 31.93
CA ILE A 255 -9.67 -7.42 33.24
C ILE A 255 -8.51 -8.43 33.09
N ASP A 256 -8.62 -9.34 32.12
CA ASP A 256 -7.63 -10.40 31.90
C ASP A 256 -6.64 -10.07 30.77
N VAL A 257 -6.56 -8.83 30.28
CA VAL A 257 -5.73 -8.47 29.12
C VAL A 257 -4.25 -8.80 29.35
N ASP A 258 -3.75 -8.53 30.56
CA ASP A 258 -2.35 -8.83 30.90
C ASP A 258 -2.07 -10.33 30.86
N PHE A 259 -2.98 -11.14 31.40
CA PHE A 259 -2.85 -12.60 31.37
C PHE A 259 -2.98 -13.17 29.94
N ARG A 260 -3.95 -12.68 29.15
CA ARG A 260 -4.18 -13.14 27.77
C ARG A 260 -3.07 -12.69 26.82
N SER A 261 -2.51 -11.50 27.02
CA SER A 261 -1.35 -11.03 26.25
C SER A 261 -0.10 -11.84 26.58
N TRP A 262 0.11 -12.20 27.86
CA TRP A 262 1.16 -13.14 28.26
C TRP A 262 0.96 -14.54 27.66
N LEU A 263 -0.26 -15.07 27.69
CA LEU A 263 -0.58 -16.38 27.09
C LEU A 263 -0.35 -16.37 25.57
N ALA A 264 -0.82 -15.33 24.87
CA ALA A 264 -0.60 -15.16 23.45
C ALA A 264 0.89 -15.01 23.10
N ALA A 265 1.67 -14.30 23.93
CA ALA A 265 3.11 -14.18 23.76
C ALA A 265 3.85 -15.51 23.98
N ARG A 266 3.37 -16.34 24.93
CA ARG A 266 3.85 -17.70 25.15
C ARG A 266 3.52 -18.62 23.99
N ASP A 267 2.29 -18.59 23.48
CA ASP A 267 1.86 -19.40 22.32
C ASP A 267 2.58 -18.98 21.03
N ALA A 268 2.85 -17.69 20.87
CA ALA A 268 3.67 -17.16 19.78
C ALA A 268 5.17 -17.51 19.92
N GLY A 269 5.58 -18.18 21.01
CA GLY A 269 6.96 -18.58 21.26
C GLY A 269 7.91 -17.42 21.58
N THR A 270 7.37 -16.22 21.85
CA THR A 270 8.17 -15.03 22.18
C THR A 270 8.68 -15.04 23.63
N ILE A 271 7.99 -15.76 24.52
CA ILE A 271 8.44 -15.99 25.90
C ILE A 271 8.92 -17.44 26.00
N THR A 272 10.22 -17.63 26.22
CA THR A 272 10.77 -18.96 26.50
C THR A 272 10.23 -19.44 27.84
N ALA A 273 9.60 -20.62 27.87
CA ALA A 273 9.14 -21.23 29.10
C ALA A 273 10.35 -21.44 30.03
N VAL A 274 10.42 -20.68 31.11
CA VAL A 274 11.34 -20.95 32.20
C VAL A 274 10.89 -22.26 32.84
N ALA A 275 11.78 -23.26 32.85
CA ALA A 275 11.53 -24.51 33.54
C ALA A 275 11.12 -24.22 34.98
N ALA A 276 10.00 -24.79 35.43
CA ALA A 276 9.53 -24.63 36.79
C ALA A 276 10.66 -25.01 37.76
N VAL A 277 11.14 -24.03 38.53
CA VAL A 277 11.97 -24.31 39.71
C VAL A 277 11.07 -25.12 40.65
N PRO A 278 11.48 -26.31 41.10
CA PRO A 278 10.70 -27.06 42.07
C PRO A 278 10.46 -26.17 43.28
N LEU A 279 9.19 -25.92 43.61
CA LEU A 279 8.81 -25.31 44.87
C LEU A 279 9.32 -26.25 45.97
N GLU A 280 10.36 -25.83 46.69
CA GLU A 280 10.67 -26.41 48.00
C GLU A 280 9.40 -26.33 48.83
N THR A 281 8.83 -27.50 49.14
CA THR A 281 7.68 -27.63 50.02
C THR A 281 8.05 -26.99 51.34
N PRO A 282 7.36 -25.92 51.80
CA PRO A 282 7.64 -25.38 53.12
C PRO A 282 7.31 -26.47 54.14
N VAL A 283 8.32 -26.86 54.93
CA VAL A 283 8.15 -27.72 56.11
C VAL A 283 7.21 -26.97 57.05
N VAL A 284 5.98 -27.46 57.16
CA VAL A 284 5.03 -27.01 58.18
C VAL A 284 5.52 -27.58 59.51
N PRO A 285 5.89 -26.75 60.51
CA PRO A 285 6.21 -27.26 61.84
C PRO A 285 4.93 -27.74 62.52
N ASP A 286 5.04 -28.90 63.18
CA ASP A 286 3.99 -29.55 63.98
C ASP A 286 3.17 -28.55 64.81
N ALA A 287 1.86 -28.53 64.59
CA ALA A 287 0.89 -27.97 65.53
C ALA A 287 0.10 -29.11 66.18
N PRO A 288 -0.15 -29.04 67.50
CA PRO A 288 -0.46 -30.21 68.33
C PRO A 288 -1.88 -30.74 68.10
N ALA A 289 -2.00 -32.03 68.40
CA ALA A 289 -3.16 -32.86 68.15
C ALA A 289 -4.41 -32.56 69.02
N ALA A 290 -5.54 -32.88 68.40
CA ALA A 290 -6.77 -33.49 68.94
C ALA A 290 -7.88 -32.58 69.50
N PRO A 291 -9.14 -33.06 69.59
CA PRO A 291 -9.74 -34.34 69.13
C PRO A 291 -10.92 -34.11 68.15
N GLY A 292 -11.25 -34.99 67.20
CA GLY A 292 -11.91 -36.28 67.44
C GLY A 292 -13.37 -36.21 66.98
N SER A 293 -13.66 -36.68 65.77
CA SER A 293 -14.98 -37.18 65.39
C SER A 293 -14.79 -38.31 64.39
N GLU A 294 -14.85 -39.51 64.95
CA GLU A 294 -14.84 -40.80 64.27
C GLU A 294 -16.02 -40.93 63.28
N THR A 295 -15.66 -41.32 62.06
CA THR A 295 -16.14 -42.52 61.36
C THR A 295 -17.63 -42.87 61.42
N GLN A 296 -18.31 -42.82 60.26
CA GLN A 296 -19.17 -43.95 59.86
C GLN A 296 -19.33 -44.04 58.34
N SER A 297 -18.62 -45.00 57.76
CA SER A 297 -18.94 -45.64 56.48
C SER A 297 -19.00 -47.15 56.75
N SER A 298 -20.15 -47.76 56.51
CA SER A 298 -20.47 -49.21 56.37
C SER A 298 -21.95 -49.22 56.00
N GLU A 299 -22.41 -49.45 54.77
CA GLU A 299 -22.32 -50.64 53.90
C GLU A 299 -22.78 -51.95 54.55
N THR A 300 -23.64 -52.69 53.81
CA THR A 300 -24.29 -54.00 54.04
C THR A 300 -25.42 -54.05 55.10
N ASP A 301 -26.58 -54.71 54.90
CA ASP A 301 -26.88 -55.85 54.03
C ASP A 301 -28.39 -55.99 53.72
N THR A 302 -28.67 -56.85 52.75
CA THR A 302 -29.92 -57.27 52.13
C THR A 302 -30.72 -58.25 53.01
N SER A 303 -32.08 -58.23 52.96
CA SER A 303 -32.94 -59.37 52.53
C SER A 303 -34.32 -59.46 53.20
N GLU A 304 -35.30 -59.76 52.33
CA GLU A 304 -36.48 -60.63 52.50
C GLU A 304 -37.61 -60.31 53.50
N GLY A 305 -38.81 -60.05 52.94
CA GLY A 305 -39.85 -61.09 52.85
C GLY A 305 -40.76 -61.31 54.07
N GLU A 306 -41.96 -60.72 54.02
CA GLU A 306 -43.24 -61.42 54.18
C GLU A 306 -44.36 -60.66 53.45
#